data_AF-A0A7C4SZ96-F1
#
_entry.id   AF-A0A7C4SZ96-F1
#
_cell.length_a   1.000
_cell.length_b   1.000
_cell.length_c   1.000
_cell.angle_alpha   90.00
_cell.angle_beta   90.00
_cell.angle_gamma   90.00
#
_symmetry.space_group_name_H-M   'P 1'
#
loop_
_entity.id
_entity.type
_entity.pdbx_description
1 polymer ?
#
loop_
_entity_poly.entity_id
_entity_poly.type
_entity_poly.pdbx_seq_one_letter_code
_entity_poly.pdbx_strand_id
1 'polypeptide(L)'
;MDATTLIVSTIFISVSGAFSPGPLTVSAISIGARKFAKGGFLVALGHTMFEVPYILAITLLTLTAGSFLKIPVVSYVLASVMFGFVSFFSYVNIKDGVDLLRGGEIQIRGGRIFGLNPVWVGFLLTSANPYFLLWWLSIGLPLLRLSSSMGAVYLLLMYVAHVWLDFLWLTLMGFAGERSTKLLNSKGYGVLLIALGLLLAVFAIDISLKVFFGTTLLPF
;
A
#
# COMPACT_ATOMS: atom_id res chain seq x y z
N MET A 1 -0.22 13.19 25.51
CA MET A 1 -1.49 12.74 24.89
C MET A 1 -2.04 11.60 25.72
N ASP A 2 -3.36 11.52 25.83
CA ASP A 2 -4.03 10.37 26.43
C ASP A 2 -4.29 9.27 25.37
N ALA A 3 -4.68 8.08 25.79
CA ALA A 3 -4.91 6.93 24.90
C ALA A 3 -6.03 7.21 23.88
N THR A 4 -7.07 7.91 24.30
CA THR A 4 -8.23 8.25 23.47
C THR A 4 -7.85 9.11 22.28
N THR A 5 -7.07 10.17 22.51
CA THR A 5 -6.63 11.05 21.42
C THR A 5 -5.75 10.29 20.43
N LEU A 6 -4.86 9.40 20.90
CA LEU A 6 -4.03 8.57 20.02
C LEU A 6 -4.89 7.67 19.11
N ILE A 7 -5.88 6.98 19.67
CA ILE A 7 -6.78 6.09 18.91
C ILE A 7 -7.56 6.89 17.86
N VAL A 8 -8.17 8.00 18.27
CA VAL A 8 -8.97 8.84 17.37
C VAL A 8 -8.11 9.40 16.23
N SER A 9 -6.96 10.00 16.55
CA SER A 9 -6.04 10.50 15.53
C SER A 9 -5.56 9.40 14.59
N THR A 10 -5.28 8.21 15.12
CA THR A 10 -4.85 7.07 14.31
C THR A 10 -5.94 6.67 13.33
N ILE A 11 -7.19 6.54 13.76
CA ILE A 11 -8.31 6.20 12.86
C ILE A 11 -8.43 7.24 11.74
N PHE A 12 -8.50 8.53 12.09
CA PHE A 12 -8.66 9.60 11.10
C PHE A 12 -7.52 9.65 10.08
N ILE A 13 -6.28 9.52 10.55
CA ILE A 13 -5.10 9.51 9.67
C ILE A 13 -5.08 8.25 8.82
N SER A 14 -5.43 7.09 9.38
CA SER A 14 -5.38 5.80 8.70
C SER A 14 -6.40 5.69 7.56
N VAL A 15 -7.57 6.33 7.69
CA VAL A 15 -8.56 6.41 6.60
C VAL A 15 -7.94 7.00 5.32
N SER A 16 -6.98 7.93 5.44
CA SER A 16 -6.31 8.51 4.26
C SER A 16 -5.47 7.50 3.46
N GLY A 17 -4.94 6.46 4.13
CA GLY A 17 -4.12 5.42 3.51
C GLY A 17 -4.92 4.15 3.19
N ALA A 18 -5.64 3.62 4.19
CA ALA A 18 -6.35 2.34 4.11
C ALA A 18 -7.44 2.32 3.03
N PHE A 19 -8.13 3.45 2.82
CA PHE A 19 -9.23 3.53 1.83
C PHE A 19 -8.75 3.95 0.44
N SER A 20 -7.43 4.03 0.23
CA SER A 20 -6.87 4.40 -1.07
C SER A 20 -7.16 3.32 -2.13
N PRO A 21 -7.69 3.70 -3.32
CA PRO A 21 -7.90 2.75 -4.40
C PRO A 21 -6.54 2.35 -4.99
N GLY A 22 -6.21 1.05 -4.92
CA GLY A 22 -4.95 0.52 -5.45
C GLY A 22 -5.02 -0.97 -5.80
N PRO A 23 -3.91 -1.58 -6.25
CA PRO A 23 -3.85 -2.97 -6.69
C PRO A 23 -4.34 -3.98 -5.65
N LEU A 24 -4.10 -3.69 -4.36
CA LEU A 24 -4.56 -4.51 -3.24
C LEU A 24 -6.10 -4.50 -3.13
N THR A 25 -6.71 -3.32 -3.17
CA THR A 25 -8.16 -3.12 -3.16
C THR A 25 -8.82 -3.79 -4.36
N VAL A 26 -8.25 -3.61 -5.55
CA VAL A 26 -8.70 -4.26 -6.79
C VAL A 26 -8.65 -5.78 -6.67
N SER A 27 -7.61 -6.31 -6.04
CA SER A 27 -7.46 -7.75 -5.84
C SER A 27 -8.46 -8.30 -4.82
N ALA A 28 -8.76 -7.54 -3.77
CA ALA A 28 -9.83 -7.87 -2.83
C ALA A 28 -11.20 -7.95 -3.53
N ILE A 29 -11.50 -7.00 -4.42
CA ILE A 29 -12.71 -7.01 -5.26
C ILE A 29 -12.75 -8.24 -6.18
N SER A 30 -11.66 -8.49 -6.92
CA SER A 30 -11.55 -9.59 -7.89
C SER A 30 -11.67 -10.97 -7.25
N ILE A 31 -10.99 -11.17 -6.11
CA ILE A 31 -11.09 -12.41 -5.34
C ILE A 31 -12.46 -12.52 -4.67
N GLY A 32 -12.99 -11.39 -4.18
CA GLY A 32 -14.33 -11.28 -3.61
C GLY A 32 -15.45 -11.60 -4.59
N ALA A 33 -15.28 -11.34 -5.89
CA ALA A 33 -16.26 -11.77 -6.90
C ALA A 33 -16.47 -13.29 -6.95
N ARG A 34 -15.52 -14.09 -6.45
CA ARG A 34 -15.64 -15.56 -6.36
C ARG A 34 -15.81 -16.09 -4.94
N LYS A 35 -15.28 -15.38 -3.94
CA LYS A 35 -15.23 -15.81 -2.52
C LYS A 35 -15.94 -14.85 -1.56
N PHE A 36 -16.68 -13.86 -2.08
CA PHE A 36 -17.39 -12.82 -1.35
C PHE A 36 -16.51 -12.15 -0.27
N ALA A 37 -17.11 -11.79 0.87
CA ALA A 37 -16.42 -11.19 2.01
C ALA A 37 -15.20 -12.01 2.47
N LYS A 38 -15.26 -13.34 2.39
CA LYS A 38 -14.14 -14.22 2.76
C LYS A 38 -12.91 -13.99 1.87
N GLY A 39 -13.11 -13.65 0.60
CA GLY A 39 -12.03 -13.28 -0.32
C GLY A 39 -11.28 -12.04 0.15
N GLY A 40 -12.02 -10.96 0.41
CA GLY A 40 -11.47 -9.70 0.93
C GLY A 40 -10.79 -9.85 2.29
N PHE A 41 -11.40 -10.60 3.21
CA PHE A 41 -10.84 -10.88 4.53
C PHE A 41 -9.49 -11.61 4.45
N LEU A 42 -9.36 -12.61 3.57
CA LEU A 42 -8.10 -13.33 3.39
C LEU A 42 -7.01 -12.46 2.75
N VAL A 43 -7.39 -11.51 1.88
CA VAL A 43 -6.44 -10.51 1.36
C VAL A 43 -5.96 -9.59 2.48
N ALA A 44 -6.86 -9.12 3.35
CA ALA A 44 -6.51 -8.33 4.53
C ALA A 44 -5.57 -9.09 5.47
N LEU A 45 -5.81 -10.38 5.70
CA LEU A 45 -4.90 -11.22 6.49
C LEU A 45 -3.49 -11.25 5.89
N GLY A 46 -3.38 -11.41 4.57
CA GLY A 46 -2.11 -11.35 3.86
C GLY A 46 -1.41 -10.00 3.98
N HIS A 47 -2.17 -8.92 3.87
CA HIS A 47 -1.70 -7.54 4.08
C HIS A 47 -1.07 -7.38 5.47
N THR A 48 -1.82 -7.75 6.52
CA THR A 48 -1.37 -7.70 7.91
C THR A 48 -0.10 -8.55 8.14
N MET A 49 0.02 -9.72 7.49
CA MET A 49 1.21 -10.57 7.61
C MET A 49 2.50 -9.89 7.13
N PHE A 50 2.42 -8.97 6.16
CA PHE A 50 3.57 -8.15 5.75
C PHE A 50 3.70 -6.90 6.60
N GLU A 51 2.58 -6.24 6.86
CA GLU A 51 2.53 -4.98 7.59
C GLU A 51 3.12 -5.08 9.00
N VAL A 52 2.76 -6.12 9.78
CA VAL A 52 3.25 -6.27 11.16
C VAL A 52 4.79 -6.31 11.21
N PRO A 53 5.48 -7.20 10.45
CA PRO A 53 6.94 -7.16 10.37
C PRO A 53 7.49 -5.82 9.90
N TYR A 54 6.84 -5.17 8.92
CA TYR A 54 7.30 -3.90 8.37
C TYR A 54 7.24 -2.76 9.39
N ILE A 55 6.13 -2.63 10.11
CA ILE A 55 5.95 -1.64 11.18
C ILE A 55 6.94 -1.88 12.32
N LEU A 56 7.12 -3.14 12.74
CA LEU A 56 8.09 -3.49 13.76
C LEU A 56 9.52 -3.15 13.31
N ALA A 57 9.86 -3.42 12.06
CA ALA A 57 11.15 -3.06 11.48
C ALA A 57 11.36 -1.55 11.46
N ILE A 58 10.40 -0.76 10.96
CA ILE A 58 10.49 0.73 10.97
C ILE A 58 10.64 1.26 12.39
N THR A 59 9.85 0.73 13.33
CA THR A 59 9.86 1.15 14.73
C THR A 59 11.23 0.87 15.36
N LEU A 60 11.73 -0.36 15.22
CA LEU A 60 13.02 -0.75 15.76
C LEU A 60 14.17 0.03 15.12
N LEU A 61 14.15 0.22 13.79
CA LEU A 61 15.11 1.06 13.07
C LEU A 61 15.06 2.51 13.54
N THR A 62 13.88 3.06 13.81
CA THR A 62 13.76 4.44 14.30
C THR A 62 14.34 4.59 15.72
N LEU A 63 14.17 3.57 16.57
CA LEU A 63 14.69 3.55 17.94
C LEU A 63 16.20 3.32 18.01
N THR A 64 16.77 2.50 17.11
CA THR A 64 18.17 2.05 17.16
C THR A 64 19.09 2.70 16.12
N ALA A 65 18.56 3.02 14.94
CA ALA A 65 19.30 3.34 13.73
C ALA A 65 18.96 4.73 13.15
N GLY A 66 18.31 5.62 13.92
CA GLY A 66 18.02 7.00 13.50
C GLY A 66 19.26 7.81 13.09
N SER A 67 20.46 7.39 13.52
CA SER A 67 21.76 7.90 13.05
C SER A 67 22.29 7.18 11.80
N PHE A 68 22.03 5.88 11.62
CA PHE A 68 22.46 5.08 10.47
C PHE A 68 21.67 5.41 9.19
N LEU A 69 20.38 5.77 9.31
CA LEU A 69 19.59 6.28 8.17
C LEU A 69 20.09 7.64 7.66
N LYS A 70 20.99 8.31 8.39
CA LYS A 70 21.70 9.51 7.92
C LYS A 70 22.94 9.19 7.09
N ILE A 71 23.35 7.91 7.01
CA ILE A 71 24.50 7.49 6.21
C ILE A 71 24.08 7.52 4.73
N PRO A 72 24.74 8.34 3.89
CA PRO A 72 24.33 8.54 2.50
C PRO A 72 24.23 7.24 1.70
N VAL A 73 25.17 6.32 1.90
CA VAL A 73 25.24 5.02 1.19
C VAL A 73 23.98 4.17 1.43
N VAL A 74 23.47 4.13 2.66
CA VAL A 74 22.28 3.35 3.01
C VAL A 74 21.04 3.94 2.32
N SER A 75 20.92 5.27 2.33
CA SER A 75 19.85 5.98 1.65
C SER A 75 19.89 5.77 0.13
N TYR A 76 21.07 5.79 -0.49
CA TYR A 76 21.22 5.53 -1.93
C TYR A 76 20.77 4.11 -2.32
N VAL A 77 21.23 3.10 -1.58
CA VAL A 77 20.86 1.69 -1.87
C VAL A 77 19.36 1.49 -1.74
N LEU A 78 18.75 2.03 -0.66
CA LEU A 78 17.31 1.90 -0.46
C LEU A 78 16.52 2.63 -1.54
N ALA A 79 16.93 3.84 -1.91
CA ALA A 79 16.30 4.62 -2.98
C ALA A 79 16.40 3.92 -4.35
N SER A 80 17.52 3.29 -4.67
CA SER A 80 17.66 2.49 -5.91
C SER A 80 16.71 1.31 -5.95
N VAL A 81 16.59 0.57 -4.85
CA VAL A 81 15.66 -0.57 -4.74
C VAL A 81 14.22 -0.09 -4.90
N MET A 82 13.85 0.98 -4.21
CA MET A 82 12.51 1.57 -4.31
C MET A 82 12.22 2.08 -5.72
N PHE A 83 13.15 2.78 -6.36
CA PHE A 83 13.01 3.27 -7.73
C PHE A 83 12.72 2.13 -8.71
N GLY A 84 13.56 1.09 -8.72
CA GLY A 84 13.37 -0.06 -9.62
C GLY A 84 12.01 -0.72 -9.43
N PHE A 85 11.58 -0.84 -8.17
CA PHE A 85 10.31 -1.45 -7.82
C PHE A 85 9.10 -0.60 -8.25
N VAL A 86 9.12 0.71 -7.96
CA VAL A 86 8.04 1.64 -8.32
C VAL A 86 7.93 1.77 -9.84
N SER A 87 9.06 1.88 -10.55
CA SER A 87 9.08 1.97 -12.02
C SER A 87 8.52 0.73 -12.69
N PHE A 88 8.83 -0.46 -12.17
CA PHE A 88 8.24 -1.71 -12.67
C PHE A 88 6.72 -1.73 -12.51
N PHE A 89 6.20 -1.36 -11.33
CA PHE A 89 4.75 -1.30 -11.10
C PHE A 89 4.04 -0.21 -11.88
N SER A 90 4.70 0.94 -12.08
CA SER A 90 4.22 2.00 -12.97
C SER A 90 4.02 1.46 -14.39
N TYR A 91 5.02 0.77 -14.93
CA TYR A 91 4.94 0.16 -16.27
C TYR A 91 3.77 -0.82 -16.39
N VAL A 92 3.60 -1.73 -15.43
CA VAL A 92 2.50 -2.71 -15.44
C VAL A 92 1.13 -2.02 -15.42
N ASN A 93 0.93 -1.02 -14.55
CA ASN A 93 -0.35 -0.29 -14.49
C ASN A 93 -0.67 0.48 -15.78
N ILE A 94 0.32 1.15 -16.39
CA ILE A 94 0.13 1.88 -17.65
C ILE A 94 -0.21 0.90 -18.77
N LYS A 95 0.53 -0.21 -18.87
CA LYS A 95 0.29 -1.25 -19.86
C LYS A 95 -1.14 -1.80 -19.76
N ASP A 96 -1.56 -2.20 -18.57
CA ASP A 96 -2.88 -2.79 -18.34
C ASP A 96 -4.01 -1.78 -18.61
N GLY A 97 -3.81 -0.51 -18.25
CA GLY A 97 -4.76 0.56 -18.55
C GLY A 97 -4.87 0.88 -20.04
N VAL A 98 -3.76 0.85 -20.79
CA VAL A 98 -3.75 1.01 -22.26
C VAL A 98 -4.46 -0.15 -22.94
N ASP A 99 -4.22 -1.39 -22.48
CA ASP A 99 -4.85 -2.59 -23.01
C ASP A 99 -6.39 -2.53 -22.82
N LEU A 100 -6.88 -2.02 -21.68
CA LEU A 100 -8.30 -1.75 -21.44
C LEU A 100 -8.92 -0.70 -22.37
N LEU A 101 -8.21 0.40 -22.62
CA LEU A 101 -8.70 1.46 -23.51
C LEU A 101 -8.84 0.99 -24.96
N ARG A 102 -8.01 0.01 -25.37
CA ARG A 102 -8.05 -0.61 -26.70
C ARG A 102 -9.16 -1.64 -26.89
N GLY A 103 -10.06 -1.77 -25.90
CA GLY A 103 -11.10 -2.80 -25.92
C GLY A 103 -10.58 -4.19 -25.57
N GLY A 104 -9.35 -4.28 -25.06
CA GLY A 104 -8.92 -5.44 -24.31
C GLY A 104 -9.76 -5.51 -23.05
N GLU A 105 -10.15 -6.71 -22.66
CA GLU A 105 -10.59 -6.91 -21.29
C GLU A 105 -9.34 -6.91 -20.43
N ILE A 106 -9.45 -6.52 -19.14
CA ILE A 106 -8.56 -7.14 -18.18
C ILE A 106 -8.99 -8.60 -18.20
N GLN A 107 -8.35 -9.36 -19.09
CA GLN A 107 -8.13 -10.74 -18.78
C GLN A 107 -7.41 -10.65 -17.45
N ILE A 108 -8.11 -11.05 -16.41
CA ILE A 108 -7.52 -11.49 -15.17
C ILE A 108 -6.70 -12.73 -15.59
N ARG A 109 -5.58 -12.51 -16.30
CA ARG A 109 -4.55 -13.49 -16.67
C ARG A 109 -3.73 -13.82 -15.43
N GLY A 110 -4.35 -13.76 -14.26
CA GLY A 110 -3.88 -14.43 -13.06
C GLY A 110 -4.72 -15.66 -12.80
N GLY A 111 -4.93 -16.51 -13.80
CA GLY A 111 -5.18 -17.92 -13.52
C GLY A 111 -4.12 -18.46 -12.54
N ARG A 112 -2.88 -17.95 -12.61
CA ARG A 112 -1.85 -18.17 -11.59
C ARG A 112 -1.98 -17.26 -10.36
N ILE A 113 -1.91 -15.93 -10.45
CA ILE A 113 -1.89 -15.02 -9.26
C ILE A 113 -3.23 -14.96 -8.51
N PHE A 114 -4.37 -14.88 -9.19
CA PHE A 114 -5.70 -14.96 -8.56
C PHE A 114 -6.16 -16.41 -8.33
N GLY A 115 -5.35 -17.39 -8.74
CA GLY A 115 -5.40 -18.77 -8.28
C GLY A 115 -4.53 -19.02 -7.04
N LEU A 116 -3.60 -18.10 -6.71
CA LEU A 116 -2.85 -18.15 -5.46
C LEU A 116 -3.81 -17.97 -4.29
N ASN A 117 -3.35 -18.42 -3.12
CA ASN A 117 -4.03 -18.15 -1.87
C ASN A 117 -4.22 -16.63 -1.72
N PRO A 118 -5.46 -16.12 -1.47
CA PRO A 118 -5.71 -14.70 -1.28
C PRO A 118 -4.80 -14.04 -0.23
N VAL A 119 -4.33 -14.80 0.76
CA VAL A 119 -3.33 -14.37 1.74
C VAL A 119 -2.00 -14.01 1.06
N TRP A 120 -1.51 -14.85 0.14
CA TRP A 120 -0.29 -14.54 -0.62
C TRP A 120 -0.46 -13.33 -1.53
N VAL A 121 -1.65 -13.15 -2.11
CA VAL A 121 -1.96 -11.96 -2.91
C VAL A 121 -1.88 -10.71 -2.04
N GLY A 122 -2.48 -10.73 -0.85
CA GLY A 122 -2.40 -9.64 0.12
C GLY A 122 -0.96 -9.33 0.53
N PHE A 123 -0.18 -10.34 0.88
CA PHE A 123 1.21 -10.20 1.29
C PHE A 123 2.07 -9.60 0.18
N LEU A 124 2.05 -10.21 -1.01
CA LEU A 124 2.89 -9.80 -2.12
C LEU A 124 2.53 -8.40 -2.60
N LEU A 125 1.25 -8.11 -2.80
CA LEU A 125 0.83 -6.78 -3.24
C LEU A 125 1.15 -5.70 -2.21
N THR A 126 1.07 -6.00 -0.91
CA THR A 126 1.44 -5.05 0.14
C THR A 126 2.94 -4.81 0.17
N SER A 127 3.75 -5.87 0.11
CA SER A 127 5.21 -5.78 0.02
C SER A 127 5.67 -5.02 -1.21
N ALA A 128 4.88 -5.12 -2.27
CA ALA A 128 5.09 -4.51 -3.56
C ALA A 128 4.39 -3.16 -3.72
N ASN A 129 3.79 -2.61 -2.67
CA ASN A 129 3.03 -1.38 -2.78
C ASN A 129 3.90 -0.22 -2.29
N PRO A 130 4.56 0.54 -3.18
CA PRO A 130 5.39 1.65 -2.76
C PRO A 130 4.60 2.75 -2.07
N TYR A 131 3.33 2.94 -2.44
CA TYR A 131 2.45 3.88 -1.75
C TYR A 131 2.27 3.47 -0.28
N PHE A 132 1.98 2.19 -0.01
CA PHE A 132 1.88 1.67 1.35
C PHE A 132 3.20 1.81 2.12
N LEU A 133 4.32 1.40 1.49
CA LEU A 133 5.65 1.47 2.11
C LEU A 133 6.01 2.91 2.48
N LEU A 134 5.82 3.86 1.55
CA LEU A 134 6.09 5.28 1.74
C LEU A 134 5.13 5.94 2.72
N TRP A 135 3.85 5.55 2.73
CA TRP A 135 2.86 6.08 3.66
C TRP A 135 3.29 5.82 5.11
N TRP A 136 3.73 4.60 5.41
CA TRP A 136 4.25 4.26 6.74
C TRP A 136 5.57 4.97 7.09
N LEU A 137 6.41 5.28 6.09
CA LEU A 137 7.64 6.04 6.28
C LEU A 137 7.43 7.56 6.37
N SER A 138 6.25 8.06 5.99
CA SER A 138 5.93 9.49 5.97
C SER A 138 4.82 9.83 6.97
N ILE A 139 3.57 9.55 6.64
CA ILE A 139 2.38 9.88 7.43
C ILE A 139 2.25 8.98 8.66
N GLY A 140 2.56 7.68 8.52
CA GLY A 140 2.52 6.71 9.61
C GLY A 140 3.68 6.85 10.60
N LEU A 141 4.83 7.35 10.16
CA LEU A 141 6.05 7.41 10.98
C LEU A 141 5.89 8.27 12.25
N PRO A 142 5.27 9.47 12.22
CA PRO A 142 4.92 10.23 13.42
C PRO A 142 4.05 9.45 14.41
N LEU A 143 3.08 8.66 13.94
CA LEU A 143 2.23 7.83 14.81
C LEU A 143 3.05 6.74 15.49
N LEU A 144 3.97 6.09 14.76
CA LEU A 144 4.89 5.10 15.31
C LEU A 144 5.81 5.70 16.38
N ARG A 145 6.38 6.87 16.12
CA ARG A 145 7.27 7.58 17.07
C ARG A 145 6.52 8.00 18.32
N LEU A 146 5.35 8.62 18.15
CA LEU A 146 4.53 9.10 19.24
C LEU A 146 4.07 7.95 20.14
N SER A 147 3.46 6.92 19.55
CA SER A 147 2.99 5.75 20.31
C SER A 147 4.13 4.99 20.99
N SER A 148 5.29 4.85 20.34
CA SER A 148 6.47 4.23 20.95
C SER A 148 7.03 5.03 22.12
N SER A 149 7.02 6.37 22.05
CA SER A 149 7.47 7.24 23.16
C SER A 149 6.57 7.14 24.40
N MET A 150 5.31 6.76 24.22
CA MET A 150 4.34 6.53 25.30
C MET A 150 4.45 5.11 25.88
N GLY A 151 5.11 4.19 25.18
CA GLY A 151 5.37 2.82 25.60
C GLY A 151 4.80 1.76 24.65
N ALA A 152 5.30 0.52 24.75
CA ALA A 152 4.96 -0.57 23.83
C ALA A 152 3.45 -0.89 23.78
N VAL A 153 2.73 -0.72 24.90
CA VAL A 153 1.27 -0.91 24.95
C VAL A 153 0.54 0.10 24.07
N TYR A 154 1.03 1.34 24.00
CA TYR A 154 0.42 2.39 23.16
C TYR A 154 0.73 2.18 21.68
N LEU A 155 1.89 1.62 21.34
CA LEU A 155 2.20 1.16 19.97
C LEU A 155 1.21 0.07 19.53
N LEU A 156 0.95 -0.91 20.40
CA LEU A 156 -0.05 -1.95 20.12
C LEU A 156 -1.46 -1.37 19.96
N LEU A 157 -1.87 -0.47 20.85
CA LEU A 157 -3.18 0.21 20.77
C LEU A 157 -3.34 1.01 19.47
N MET A 158 -2.30 1.76 19.09
CA MET A 158 -2.26 2.49 17.83
C MET A 158 -2.39 1.52 16.65
N TYR A 159 -1.61 0.44 16.64
CA TYR A 159 -1.65 -0.52 15.54
C TYR A 159 -3.01 -1.22 15.42
N VAL A 160 -3.61 -1.63 16.55
CA VAL A 160 -4.95 -2.23 16.56
C VAL A 160 -6.00 -1.23 16.06
N ALA A 161 -5.87 0.06 16.38
CA ALA A 161 -6.75 1.12 15.88
C ALA A 161 -6.57 1.43 14.38
N HIS A 162 -5.45 1.02 13.78
CA HIS A 162 -5.21 1.08 12.34
C HIS A 162 -5.75 -0.16 11.62
N VAL A 163 -5.24 -1.34 11.97
CA VAL A 163 -5.35 -2.57 11.16
C VAL A 163 -6.80 -3.01 10.93
N TRP A 164 -7.71 -2.74 11.87
CA TRP A 164 -9.12 -3.10 11.70
C TRP A 164 -9.78 -2.38 10.52
N LEU A 165 -9.27 -1.19 10.14
CA LEU A 165 -9.75 -0.45 8.97
C LEU A 165 -9.40 -1.16 7.68
N ASP A 166 -8.24 -1.81 7.58
CA ASP A 166 -7.85 -2.60 6.41
C ASP A 166 -8.74 -3.83 6.27
N PHE A 167 -8.99 -4.53 7.38
CA PHE A 167 -9.93 -5.64 7.40
C PHE A 167 -11.34 -5.20 7.00
N LEU A 168 -11.82 -4.08 7.54
CA LEU A 168 -13.12 -3.52 7.19
C LEU A 168 -13.18 -3.20 5.69
N TRP A 169 -12.24 -2.40 5.19
CA TRP A 169 -12.24 -1.92 3.81
C TRP A 169 -12.11 -3.06 2.80
N LEU A 170 -11.11 -3.93 2.94
CA LEU A 170 -10.86 -5.02 1.99
C LEU A 170 -11.98 -6.06 2.01
N THR A 171 -12.57 -6.33 3.18
CA THR A 171 -13.74 -7.23 3.29
C THR A 171 -14.97 -6.62 2.63
N LEU A 172 -15.24 -5.33 2.84
CA LEU A 172 -16.33 -4.61 2.19
C LEU A 172 -16.17 -4.61 0.66
N MET A 173 -14.96 -4.35 0.18
CA MET A 173 -14.63 -4.39 -1.24
C MET A 173 -14.78 -5.80 -1.83
N GLY A 174 -14.41 -6.84 -1.06
CA GLY A 174 -14.66 -8.22 -1.45
C GLY A 174 -16.16 -8.56 -1.54
N PHE A 175 -16.99 -8.01 -0.66
CA PHE A 175 -18.45 -8.15 -0.72
C PHE A 175 -19.06 -7.45 -1.95
N ALA A 176 -18.51 -6.30 -2.35
CA ALA A 176 -18.95 -5.55 -3.52
C ALA A 176 -18.58 -6.21 -4.88
N GLY A 177 -17.88 -7.36 -4.88
CA GLY A 177 -17.20 -7.94 -6.03
C GLY A 177 -18.06 -8.27 -7.25
N GLU A 178 -19.28 -8.78 -7.06
CA GLU A 178 -20.10 -9.30 -8.18
C GLU A 178 -20.63 -8.19 -9.10
N ARG A 179 -20.88 -6.99 -8.57
CA ARG A 179 -21.18 -5.77 -9.36
C ARG A 179 -19.92 -5.08 -9.89
N SER A 180 -18.76 -5.34 -9.27
CA SER A 180 -17.51 -4.63 -9.53
C SER A 180 -16.67 -5.20 -10.67
N THR A 181 -16.89 -6.45 -11.08
CA THR A 181 -16.21 -7.04 -12.26
C THR A 181 -16.52 -6.29 -13.56
N LYS A 182 -17.75 -5.77 -13.71
CA LYS A 182 -18.12 -4.87 -14.82
C LYS A 182 -17.42 -3.51 -14.74
N LEU A 183 -17.17 -3.00 -13.54
CA LEU A 183 -16.41 -1.75 -13.32
C LEU A 183 -14.93 -1.93 -13.67
N LEU A 184 -14.33 -3.09 -13.36
CA LEU A 184 -12.93 -3.41 -13.65
C LEU A 184 -12.62 -3.56 -15.15
N ASN A 185 -13.60 -3.97 -15.96
CA ASN A 185 -13.46 -4.03 -17.42
C ASN A 185 -13.92 -2.75 -18.12
N SER A 186 -14.17 -1.68 -17.37
CA SER A 186 -14.60 -0.40 -17.95
C SER A 186 -13.42 0.42 -18.47
N LYS A 187 -13.65 1.22 -19.51
CA LYS A 187 -12.68 2.20 -20.00
C LYS A 187 -12.27 3.21 -18.92
N GLY A 188 -13.19 3.56 -18.00
CA GLY A 188 -12.92 4.45 -16.88
C GLY A 188 -11.87 3.88 -15.91
N TYR A 189 -11.89 2.57 -15.68
CA TYR A 189 -10.87 1.89 -14.89
C TYR A 189 -9.51 1.86 -15.61
N GLY A 190 -9.49 1.73 -16.94
CA GLY A 190 -8.25 1.85 -17.73
C GLY A 190 -7.59 3.23 -17.63
N VAL A 191 -8.40 4.30 -17.65
CA VAL A 191 -7.91 5.68 -17.41
C VAL A 191 -7.32 5.82 -16.01
N LEU A 192 -8.00 5.27 -14.99
CA LEU A 192 -7.52 5.28 -13.61
C LEU A 192 -6.16 4.57 -13.48
N LEU A 193 -5.99 3.40 -14.10
CA LEU A 193 -4.72 2.65 -14.06
C LEU A 193 -3.58 3.43 -14.72
N ILE A 194 -3.82 4.06 -15.87
CA ILE A 194 -2.81 4.93 -16.51
C ILE A 194 -2.47 6.10 -15.59
N ALA A 195 -3.47 6.77 -15.01
CA ALA A 195 -3.25 7.90 -14.10
C ALA A 195 -2.42 7.50 -12.87
N LEU A 196 -2.74 6.37 -12.24
CA LEU A 196 -1.98 5.82 -11.11
C LEU A 196 -0.57 5.41 -11.52
N GLY A 197 -0.41 4.77 -12.68
CA GLY A 197 0.90 4.38 -13.20
C GLY A 197 1.79 5.60 -13.50
N LEU A 198 1.23 6.67 -14.07
CA LEU A 198 1.95 7.93 -14.28
C LEU A 198 2.31 8.59 -12.95
N LEU A 199 1.40 8.61 -11.97
CA LEU A 199 1.68 9.12 -10.63
C LEU A 199 2.82 8.34 -9.96
N LEU A 200 2.84 7.01 -10.08
CA LEU A 200 3.94 6.16 -9.59
C LEU A 200 5.26 6.49 -10.28
N ALA A 201 5.26 6.72 -11.60
CA ALA A 201 6.47 7.14 -12.32
C ALA A 201 7.01 8.47 -11.77
N VAL A 202 6.12 9.44 -11.54
CA VAL A 202 6.49 10.73 -10.93
C VAL A 202 7.10 10.54 -9.55
N PHE A 203 6.52 9.70 -8.69
CA PHE A 203 7.09 9.39 -7.38
C PHE A 203 8.43 8.69 -7.46
N ALA A 204 8.61 7.73 -8.37
CA ALA A 204 9.89 7.04 -8.57
C ALA A 204 10.99 8.05 -8.92
N ILE A 205 10.68 8.96 -9.85
CA ILE A 205 11.60 10.03 -10.27
C ILE A 205 11.89 10.97 -9.11
N ASP A 206 10.87 11.43 -8.38
CA ASP A 206 11.02 12.35 -7.25
C ASP A 206 11.90 11.76 -6.12
N ILE A 207 11.67 10.51 -5.74
CA ILE A 207 12.50 9.81 -4.74
C ILE A 207 13.96 9.73 -5.21
N SER A 208 14.18 9.44 -6.48
CA SER A 208 15.52 9.36 -7.05
C SER A 208 16.20 10.73 -7.06
N LEU A 209 15.49 11.78 -7.49
CA LEU A 209 16.02 13.14 -7.49
C LEU A 209 16.36 13.62 -6.07
N LYS A 210 15.47 13.38 -5.11
CA LYS A 210 15.63 13.80 -3.71
C LYS A 210 16.84 13.15 -3.07
N VAL A 211 17.06 11.86 -3.35
CA VAL A 211 18.15 11.10 -2.73
C VAL A 211 19.47 11.32 -3.47
N PHE A 212 19.51 11.19 -4.80
CA PHE A 212 20.75 11.27 -5.59
C PHE A 212 21.24 12.69 -5.84
N PHE A 213 20.33 13.64 -6.00
CA PHE A 213 20.66 15.00 -6.44
C PHE A 213 20.23 16.08 -5.43
N GLY A 214 19.55 15.70 -4.35
CA GLY A 214 19.06 16.65 -3.33
C GLY A 214 17.96 17.58 -3.84
N THR A 215 17.36 17.27 -4.99
CA THR A 215 16.33 18.08 -5.64
C THR A 215 14.98 17.38 -5.56
N THR A 216 13.90 18.13 -5.31
CA THR A 216 12.54 17.56 -5.29
C THR A 216 11.77 18.06 -6.51
N LEU A 217 11.07 17.13 -7.16
CA LEU A 217 10.13 17.43 -8.25
C LEU A 217 8.74 17.77 -7.67
N LEU A 218 8.38 17.10 -6.57
CA LEU A 218 7.15 17.34 -5.83
C LEU A 218 7.41 18.32 -4.67
N PRO A 219 6.41 19.13 -4.28
CA PRO A 219 6.59 20.17 -3.25
C PRO A 219 6.68 19.63 -1.81
N PHE A 220 6.93 18.33 -1.60
CA PHE A 220 6.94 17.67 -0.29
C PHE A 220 8.08 16.62 -0.13
#